data_AF-A0AAE3B022-F1
#
_entry.id   AF-A0AAE3B022-F1
#
_cell.length_a   1.000
_cell.length_b   1.000
_cell.length_c   1.000
_cell.angle_alpha   90.00
_cell.angle_beta   90.00
_cell.angle_gamma   90.00
#
_symmetry.space_group_name_H-M   'P 1'
#
loop_
_entity.id
_entity.type
_entity.pdbx_description
1 polymer ?
#
loop_
_entity_poly.entity_id
_entity_poly.type
_entity_poly.pdbx_seq_one_letter_code
_entity_poly.pdbx_strand_id
1 'polypeptide(L)'
;MQTGAMMMKSRMTVTEALKERELLKKRITKKIGQLGREAGTDGAFAERRSARFDASKTGRKPAQSAMSGSIGHGAVSDGTSAHCGAHLDAALQQIQDLILRYDSICSAVARSNGETWLDTSRGYMTVSEAVALRSRLNDKETADTAFEQLLTNHLESILKKQKVFSKHGQNPSGRRPALKGNVVILQNPSAGRGSAGQEKGSRADAGQLKPPQPILSAQELSKLRSLTERIQESREELLLELDTKLALSNAATWIEV
;
A
#
# COMPACT_ATOMS: atom_id res chain seq x y z
N MET A 1 13.95 -28.51 -38.14
CA MET A 1 14.57 -27.18 -38.23
C MET A 1 13.79 -26.26 -37.33
N GLN A 2 14.44 -25.71 -36.30
CA GLN A 2 13.82 -24.83 -35.32
C GLN A 2 13.69 -23.45 -35.98
N THR A 3 12.48 -23.05 -36.35
CA THR A 3 12.18 -21.70 -36.81
C THR A 3 12.33 -20.76 -35.61
N GLY A 4 13.56 -20.34 -35.36
CA GLY A 4 13.84 -19.23 -34.47
C GLY A 4 13.20 -17.99 -35.07
N ALA A 5 11.99 -17.65 -34.61
CA ALA A 5 11.44 -16.33 -34.79
C ALA A 5 12.44 -15.36 -34.15
N MET A 6 13.29 -14.77 -34.99
CA MET A 6 14.24 -13.74 -34.61
C MET A 6 13.39 -12.57 -34.09
N MET A 7 13.19 -12.51 -32.77
CA MET A 7 12.58 -11.36 -32.12
C MET A 7 13.41 -10.16 -32.52
N MET A 8 12.86 -9.30 -33.37
CA MET A 8 13.50 -8.05 -33.75
C MET A 8 13.70 -7.24 -32.47
N LYS A 9 14.97 -7.08 -32.07
CA LYS A 9 15.34 -6.23 -30.95
C LYS A 9 14.85 -4.83 -31.25
N SER A 10 13.93 -4.34 -30.42
CA SER A 10 13.44 -2.97 -30.53
C SER A 10 14.31 -2.07 -29.66
N ARG A 11 14.89 -1.03 -30.25
CA ARG A 11 15.63 0.00 -29.52
C ARG A 11 14.69 1.15 -29.17
N MET A 12 14.64 1.52 -27.89
CA MET A 12 13.81 2.62 -27.38
C MET A 12 14.42 3.24 -26.13
N THR A 13 13.95 4.42 -25.74
CA THR A 13 14.34 5.02 -24.46
C THR A 13 13.70 4.31 -23.27
N VAL A 14 14.30 4.39 -22.09
CA VAL A 14 13.68 3.87 -20.85
C VAL A 14 12.31 4.51 -20.60
N THR A 15 12.14 5.80 -20.90
CA THR A 15 10.85 6.48 -20.79
C THR A 15 9.78 5.87 -21.70
N GLU A 16 10.12 5.55 -22.94
CA GLU A 16 9.20 4.88 -23.88
C GLU A 16 8.88 3.47 -23.41
N ALA A 17 9.89 2.72 -22.96
CA ALA A 17 9.72 1.38 -22.44
C ALA A 17 8.78 1.33 -21.22
N LEU A 18 8.90 2.29 -20.29
CA LEU A 18 8.00 2.40 -19.15
C LEU A 18 6.56 2.73 -19.57
N LYS A 19 6.37 3.59 -20.59
CA LYS A 19 5.03 3.85 -21.15
C LYS A 19 4.44 2.61 -21.82
N GLU A 20 5.24 1.87 -22.60
CA GLU A 20 4.82 0.61 -23.22
C GLU A 20 4.44 -0.43 -22.15
N ARG A 21 5.24 -0.57 -21.10
CA ARG A 21 4.96 -1.47 -19.96
C ARG A 21 3.58 -1.22 -19.35
N GLU A 22 3.24 0.04 -19.07
CA GLU A 22 1.93 0.39 -18.49
C GLU A 22 0.78 0.12 -19.47
N LEU A 23 0.99 0.30 -20.77
CA LEU A 23 -0.01 -0.04 -21.79
C LEU A 23 -0.21 -1.55 -21.91
N LEU A 24 0.89 -2.33 -21.89
CA LEU A 24 0.86 -3.79 -21.89
C LEU A 24 0.12 -4.33 -20.68
N LYS A 25 0.40 -3.81 -19.48
CA LYS A 25 -0.32 -4.16 -18.25
C LYS A 25 -1.84 -4.02 -18.44
N LYS A 26 -2.30 -2.85 -18.91
CA LYS A 26 -3.73 -2.60 -19.19
C LYS A 26 -4.29 -3.56 -20.24
N ARG A 27 -3.54 -3.84 -21.31
CA ARG A 27 -3.97 -4.71 -22.42
C ARG A 27 -4.07 -6.18 -21.99
N ILE A 28 -3.09 -6.67 -21.23
CA ILE A 28 -3.07 -8.01 -20.65
C ILE A 28 -4.27 -8.19 -19.72
N THR A 29 -4.48 -7.28 -18.76
CA THR A 29 -5.63 -7.34 -17.85
C THR A 29 -6.96 -7.35 -18.61
N LYS A 30 -7.10 -6.52 -19.65
CA LYS A 30 -8.30 -6.49 -20.50
C LYS A 30 -8.54 -7.83 -21.20
N LYS A 31 -7.50 -8.43 -21.79
CA LYS A 31 -7.60 -9.72 -22.51
C LYS A 31 -7.89 -10.89 -21.56
N ILE A 32 -7.26 -10.94 -20.39
CA ILE A 32 -7.58 -11.91 -19.35
C ILE A 32 -9.07 -11.82 -18.99
N GLY A 33 -9.59 -10.59 -18.80
CA GLY A 33 -11.02 -10.39 -18.52
C GLY A 33 -11.95 -10.78 -19.69
N GLN A 34 -11.52 -10.65 -20.94
CA GLN A 34 -12.28 -11.12 -22.11
C GLN A 34 -12.32 -12.64 -22.17
N LEU A 35 -11.16 -13.28 -22.02
CA LEU A 35 -11.04 -14.74 -21.98
C LEU A 35 -11.90 -15.34 -20.85
N GLY A 36 -11.91 -14.72 -19.66
CA GLY A 36 -12.74 -15.18 -18.55
C GLY A 36 -14.25 -15.05 -18.79
N ARG A 37 -14.70 -14.09 -19.62
CA ARG A 37 -16.10 -13.98 -20.03
C ARG A 37 -16.44 -15.00 -21.12
N GLU A 38 -15.57 -15.18 -22.10
CA GLU A 38 -15.73 -16.14 -23.20
C GLU A 38 -15.70 -17.59 -22.71
N ALA A 39 -14.88 -17.89 -21.69
CA ALA A 39 -14.88 -19.19 -21.01
C ALA A 39 -16.00 -19.33 -19.95
N GLY A 40 -16.65 -18.22 -19.57
CA GLY A 40 -17.52 -18.11 -18.39
C GLY A 40 -18.97 -17.70 -18.66
N THR A 41 -19.43 -17.59 -19.90
CA THR A 41 -20.85 -17.40 -20.23
C THR A 41 -21.38 -18.51 -21.12
N ASP A 42 -21.57 -19.68 -20.52
CA ASP A 42 -22.64 -20.63 -20.88
C ASP A 42 -23.34 -21.23 -19.65
N GLY A 43 -23.16 -20.64 -18.45
CA GLY A 43 -24.03 -20.93 -17.31
C GLY A 43 -25.48 -20.45 -17.51
N ALA A 44 -25.70 -19.43 -18.34
CA ALA A 44 -27.03 -18.89 -18.62
C ALA A 44 -27.62 -19.33 -19.99
N PHE A 45 -26.83 -19.96 -20.85
CA PHE A 45 -27.28 -20.44 -22.17
C PHE A 45 -27.67 -21.93 -22.13
N ALA A 46 -27.07 -22.73 -21.24
CA ALA A 46 -27.50 -24.10 -20.99
C ALA A 46 -28.92 -24.19 -20.39
N GLU A 47 -29.31 -23.21 -19.56
CA GLU A 47 -30.58 -23.24 -18.85
C GLU A 47 -31.79 -22.88 -19.74
N ARG A 48 -31.60 -22.05 -20.79
CA ARG A 48 -32.68 -21.66 -21.72
C ARG A 48 -33.04 -22.71 -22.76
N ARG A 49 -32.18 -23.72 -23.00
CA ARG A 49 -32.57 -24.87 -23.84
C ARG A 49 -33.27 -25.96 -23.02
N SER A 50 -32.90 -26.16 -21.76
CA SER A 50 -33.60 -27.13 -20.89
C SER A 50 -35.02 -26.68 -20.56
N ALA A 51 -35.24 -25.39 -20.28
CA ALA A 51 -36.56 -24.85 -19.97
C ALA A 51 -37.53 -24.81 -21.17
N ARG A 52 -37.03 -24.95 -22.41
CA ARG A 52 -37.87 -24.98 -23.62
C ARG A 52 -38.24 -26.40 -24.06
N PHE A 53 -37.59 -27.42 -23.51
CA PHE A 53 -37.89 -28.83 -23.83
C PHE A 53 -38.88 -29.49 -22.85
N ASP A 54 -39.07 -28.93 -21.65
CA ASP A 54 -40.05 -29.44 -20.67
C ASP A 54 -41.45 -28.80 -20.74
N ALA A 55 -41.66 -27.79 -21.59
CA ALA A 55 -42.96 -27.12 -21.75
C ALA A 55 -43.92 -27.82 -22.74
N SER A 56 -43.65 -29.07 -23.14
CA SER A 56 -44.51 -29.84 -24.06
C SER A 56 -45.09 -31.12 -23.44
N LYS A 57 -45.39 -31.11 -22.13
CA LYS A 57 -46.24 -32.13 -21.48
C LYS A 57 -47.37 -31.51 -20.68
N THR A 58 -48.20 -30.71 -21.33
CA THR A 58 -49.60 -30.54 -20.90
C THR A 58 -50.49 -31.30 -21.88
N GLY A 59 -51.15 -32.33 -21.37
CA GLY A 59 -51.94 -33.25 -22.16
C GLY A 59 -53.10 -32.57 -22.87
N ARG A 60 -53.15 -32.75 -24.20
CA ARG A 60 -54.40 -32.83 -24.95
C ARG A 60 -54.45 -34.16 -25.69
N LYS A 61 -55.58 -34.85 -25.52
CA LYS A 61 -55.93 -36.16 -26.08
C LYS A 61 -55.99 -36.14 -27.63
N PRO A 62 -55.89 -37.32 -28.27
CA PRO A 62 -55.46 -37.47 -29.66
C PRO A 62 -56.62 -37.35 -30.65
N ALA A 63 -56.32 -36.83 -31.84
CA ALA A 63 -57.08 -37.10 -33.06
C ALA A 63 -56.14 -37.82 -34.04
N GLN A 64 -56.61 -38.95 -34.56
CA GLN A 64 -55.91 -39.85 -35.46
C GLN A 64 -55.68 -39.18 -36.82
N SER A 65 -54.54 -39.47 -37.46
CA SER A 65 -54.46 -40.11 -38.79
C SER A 65 -53.28 -39.63 -39.64
N ALA A 66 -52.68 -40.63 -40.29
CA ALA A 66 -51.96 -40.62 -41.57
C ALA A 66 -50.49 -40.17 -41.68
N MET A 67 -49.65 -41.21 -41.76
CA MET A 67 -48.73 -41.51 -42.87
C MET A 67 -47.38 -40.79 -42.99
N SER A 68 -46.34 -41.64 -42.86
CA SER A 68 -45.27 -41.85 -43.84
C SER A 68 -44.29 -40.70 -44.15
N GLY A 69 -43.02 -40.90 -43.78
CA GLY A 69 -41.92 -40.17 -44.43
C GLY A 69 -40.62 -40.08 -43.62
N SER A 70 -39.68 -40.95 -43.96
CA SER A 70 -38.23 -40.73 -43.99
C SER A 70 -37.48 -40.35 -42.70
N ILE A 71 -36.71 -41.32 -42.20
CA ILE A 71 -35.57 -41.13 -41.30
C ILE A 71 -34.51 -40.28 -42.03
N GLY A 72 -34.48 -38.98 -41.73
CA GLY A 72 -33.34 -38.12 -42.03
C GLY A 72 -32.33 -38.21 -40.88
N HIS A 73 -31.24 -38.96 -41.09
CA HIS A 73 -30.02 -38.88 -40.30
C HIS A 73 -29.42 -37.47 -40.46
N GLY A 74 -29.84 -36.53 -39.62
CA GLY A 74 -29.17 -35.24 -39.47
C GLY A 74 -27.93 -35.44 -38.61
N ALA A 75 -26.76 -35.50 -39.24
CA ALA A 75 -25.48 -35.39 -38.56
C ALA A 75 -25.48 -34.10 -37.73
N VAL A 76 -25.50 -34.24 -36.41
CA VAL A 76 -25.23 -33.15 -35.48
C VAL A 76 -23.76 -32.81 -35.67
N SER A 77 -23.49 -31.71 -36.35
CA SER A 77 -22.13 -31.27 -36.66
C SER A 77 -21.34 -31.01 -35.37
N ASP A 78 -20.39 -31.90 -35.07
CA ASP A 78 -19.31 -31.74 -34.08
C ASP A 78 -18.35 -30.56 -34.40
N GLY A 79 -18.63 -29.76 -35.44
CA GLY A 79 -17.79 -28.64 -35.87
C GLY A 79 -17.79 -27.41 -34.94
N THR A 80 -18.67 -27.38 -33.93
CA THR A 80 -18.80 -26.20 -33.05
C THR A 80 -17.77 -26.20 -31.93
N SER A 81 -17.35 -27.36 -31.41
CA SER A 81 -16.42 -27.46 -30.28
C SER A 81 -14.96 -27.19 -30.69
N ALA A 82 -14.55 -27.68 -31.86
CA ALA A 82 -13.20 -27.47 -32.39
C ALA A 82 -12.92 -26.00 -32.73
N HIS A 83 -13.93 -25.26 -33.22
CA HIS A 83 -13.81 -23.84 -33.52
C HIS A 83 -13.68 -22.98 -32.23
N CYS A 84 -14.40 -23.36 -31.16
CA CYS A 84 -14.28 -22.71 -29.86
C CYS A 84 -12.92 -22.97 -29.19
N GLY A 85 -12.38 -24.19 -29.30
CA GLY A 85 -11.05 -24.54 -28.77
C GLY A 85 -9.93 -23.74 -29.43
N ALA A 86 -9.89 -23.71 -30.76
CA ALA A 86 -8.88 -22.95 -31.52
C ALA A 86 -8.92 -21.44 -31.22
N HIS A 87 -10.10 -20.88 -30.94
CA HIS A 87 -10.25 -19.48 -30.53
C HIS A 87 -9.66 -19.20 -29.14
N LEU A 88 -9.90 -20.09 -28.17
CA LEU A 88 -9.34 -19.99 -26.82
C LEU A 88 -7.80 -20.14 -26.84
N ASP A 89 -7.28 -21.09 -27.61
CA ASP A 89 -5.85 -21.30 -27.77
C ASP A 89 -5.16 -20.08 -28.39
N ALA A 90 -5.76 -19.48 -29.44
CA ALA A 90 -5.25 -18.26 -30.05
C ALA A 90 -5.29 -17.06 -29.08
N ALA A 91 -6.35 -16.93 -28.27
CA ALA A 91 -6.46 -15.87 -27.28
C ALA A 91 -5.43 -16.04 -26.15
N LEU A 92 -5.19 -17.27 -25.71
CA LEU A 92 -4.17 -17.61 -24.72
C LEU A 92 -2.76 -17.33 -25.25
N GLN A 93 -2.46 -17.72 -26.50
CA GLN A 93 -1.18 -17.41 -27.14
C GLN A 93 -0.95 -15.90 -27.20
N GLN A 94 -1.96 -15.11 -27.60
CA GLN A 94 -1.85 -13.64 -27.62
C GLN A 94 -1.58 -13.04 -26.24
N ILE A 95 -2.13 -13.61 -25.17
CA ILE A 95 -1.85 -13.16 -23.80
C ILE A 95 -0.40 -13.50 -23.41
N GLN A 96 0.06 -14.72 -23.72
CA GLN A 96 1.43 -15.14 -23.47
C GLN A 96 2.44 -14.26 -24.21
N ASP A 97 2.21 -13.95 -25.49
CA ASP A 97 3.08 -13.07 -26.27
C ASP A 97 3.19 -11.66 -25.65
N LEU A 98 2.07 -11.13 -25.12
CA LEU A 98 2.06 -9.85 -24.42
C LEU A 98 2.81 -9.91 -23.07
N ILE A 99 2.69 -11.01 -22.32
CA ILE A 99 3.44 -11.23 -21.08
C ILE A 99 4.93 -11.31 -21.37
N LEU A 100 5.34 -12.08 -22.39
CA LEU A 100 6.74 -12.18 -22.80
C LEU A 100 7.32 -10.82 -23.17
N ARG A 101 6.55 -9.98 -23.89
CA ARG A 101 6.95 -8.60 -24.19
C ARG A 101 7.10 -7.76 -22.92
N TYR A 102 6.16 -7.87 -22.00
CA TYR A 102 6.20 -7.16 -20.71
C TYR A 102 7.44 -7.56 -19.89
N ASP A 103 7.75 -8.85 -19.83
CA ASP A 103 8.91 -9.38 -19.10
C ASP A 103 10.24 -8.97 -19.74
N SER A 104 10.32 -8.93 -21.08
CA SER A 104 11.50 -8.43 -21.79
C SER A 104 11.77 -6.97 -21.43
N ILE A 105 10.73 -6.12 -21.46
CA ILE A 105 10.84 -4.70 -21.06
C ILE A 105 11.30 -4.57 -19.61
N CYS A 106 10.68 -5.31 -18.69
CA CYS A 106 11.06 -5.27 -17.28
C CYS A 106 12.52 -5.65 -17.08
N SER A 107 12.98 -6.70 -17.76
CA SER A 107 14.36 -7.18 -17.69
C SER A 107 15.35 -6.17 -18.27
N ALA A 108 15.01 -5.56 -19.41
CA ALA A 108 15.84 -4.55 -20.06
C ALA A 108 15.97 -3.28 -19.20
N VAL A 109 14.87 -2.79 -18.64
CA VAL A 109 14.87 -1.64 -17.74
C VAL A 109 15.64 -1.96 -16.44
N ALA A 110 15.42 -3.12 -15.83
CA ALA A 110 16.11 -3.50 -14.61
C ALA A 110 17.63 -3.57 -14.80
N ARG A 111 18.09 -4.14 -15.92
CA ARG A 111 19.53 -4.17 -16.28
C ARG A 111 20.08 -2.76 -16.48
N SER A 112 19.39 -1.95 -17.28
CA SER A 112 19.77 -0.55 -17.52
C SER A 112 19.88 0.24 -16.22
N ASN A 113 18.95 0.04 -15.29
CA ASN A 113 18.96 0.73 -14.00
C ASN A 113 20.12 0.30 -13.10
N GLY A 114 20.55 -0.96 -13.19
CA GLY A 114 21.72 -1.48 -12.46
C GLY A 114 23.05 -1.00 -13.02
N GLU A 115 23.11 -0.65 -14.31
CA GLU A 115 24.34 -0.23 -14.99
C GLU A 115 24.48 1.30 -15.08
N THR A 116 23.38 2.04 -14.98
CA THR A 116 23.38 3.50 -15.09
C THR A 116 23.64 4.15 -13.74
N TRP A 117 24.59 5.08 -13.71
CA TRP A 117 25.01 5.78 -12.51
C TRP A 117 24.51 7.23 -12.46
N LEU A 118 24.22 7.69 -11.24
CA LEU A 118 23.82 9.03 -10.91
C LEU A 118 24.75 9.59 -9.84
N ASP A 119 25.20 10.82 -10.06
CA ASP A 119 25.78 11.64 -8.99
C ASP A 119 24.62 12.30 -8.23
N THR A 120 24.62 12.28 -6.90
CA THR A 120 23.57 12.88 -6.06
C THR A 120 24.18 13.59 -4.86
N SER A 121 23.43 14.46 -4.18
CA SER A 121 23.87 15.06 -2.91
C SER A 121 24.19 14.04 -1.81
N ARG A 122 23.67 12.79 -1.91
CA ARG A 122 23.99 11.68 -1.00
C ARG A 122 25.14 10.78 -1.49
N GLY A 123 25.76 11.12 -2.61
CA GLY A 123 26.87 10.38 -3.20
C GLY A 123 26.52 9.75 -4.54
N TYR A 124 27.51 9.02 -5.08
CA TYR A 124 27.41 8.32 -6.34
C TYR A 124 26.67 6.99 -6.15
N MET A 125 25.61 6.77 -6.93
CA MET A 125 24.75 5.60 -6.81
C MET A 125 24.14 5.20 -8.15
N THR A 126 23.71 3.97 -8.29
CA THR A 126 22.99 3.48 -9.47
C THR A 126 21.57 4.03 -9.52
N VAL A 127 20.94 4.01 -10.71
CA VAL A 127 19.52 4.33 -10.86
C VAL A 127 18.64 3.41 -9.99
N SER A 128 19.00 2.13 -9.88
CA SER A 128 18.31 1.18 -9.00
C SER A 128 18.35 1.60 -7.52
N GLU A 129 19.53 2.02 -7.02
CA GLU A 129 19.68 2.52 -5.65
C GLU A 129 18.92 3.83 -5.44
N ALA A 130 18.96 4.75 -6.42
CA ALA A 130 18.21 6.00 -6.37
C ALA A 130 16.69 5.77 -6.31
N VAL A 131 16.16 4.82 -7.08
CA VAL A 131 14.75 4.42 -7.03
C VAL A 131 14.37 3.85 -5.65
N ALA A 132 15.22 2.98 -5.09
CA ALA A 132 15.00 2.42 -3.75
C ALA A 132 15.04 3.50 -2.66
N LEU A 133 16.00 4.42 -2.74
CA LEU A 133 16.11 5.55 -1.82
C LEU A 133 14.90 6.48 -1.90
N ARG A 134 14.47 6.82 -3.12
CA ARG A 134 13.26 7.63 -3.35
C ARG A 134 12.02 6.96 -2.77
N SER A 135 11.84 5.66 -3.01
CA SER A 135 10.73 4.87 -2.45
C SER A 135 10.74 4.92 -0.92
N ARG A 136 11.87 4.61 -0.27
CA ARG A 136 11.99 4.71 1.20
C ARG A 136 11.64 6.10 1.74
N LEU A 137 12.09 7.15 1.05
CA LEU A 137 11.85 8.53 1.46
C LEU A 137 10.38 8.94 1.29
N ASN A 138 9.66 8.40 0.28
CA ASN A 138 8.32 8.85 -0.11
C ASN A 138 7.19 7.94 0.39
N ASP A 139 7.43 6.64 0.57
CA ASP A 139 6.37 5.66 0.77
C ASP A 139 5.87 5.60 2.21
N LYS A 140 4.55 5.47 2.33
CA LYS A 140 3.84 5.28 3.61
C LYS A 140 3.94 3.83 4.09
N GLU A 141 4.14 2.87 3.19
CA GLU A 141 4.33 1.45 3.54
C GLU A 141 5.69 1.20 4.20
N THR A 142 6.71 2.00 3.88
CA THR A 142 8.03 1.97 4.52
C THR A 142 8.11 2.88 5.76
N ALA A 143 6.98 3.17 6.42
CA ALA A 143 6.92 4.10 7.56
C ALA A 143 7.97 3.79 8.64
N ASP A 144 8.25 2.50 8.88
CA ASP A 144 9.22 2.05 9.89
C ASP A 144 10.69 2.34 9.51
N THR A 145 10.96 2.64 8.24
CA THR A 145 12.31 2.94 7.71
C THR A 145 12.44 4.36 7.16
N ALA A 146 11.36 5.15 7.23
CA ALA A 146 11.34 6.57 6.90
C ALA A 146 11.95 7.40 8.04
N PHE A 147 13.24 7.17 8.34
CA PHE A 147 13.93 7.71 9.51
C PHE A 147 13.82 9.23 9.65
N GLU A 148 13.91 9.95 8.53
CA GLU A 148 13.77 11.41 8.48
C GLU A 148 12.37 11.84 8.96
N GLN A 149 11.33 11.14 8.53
CA GLN A 149 9.95 11.40 8.96
C GLN A 149 9.74 11.00 10.43
N LEU A 150 10.26 9.83 10.84
CA LEU A 150 10.18 9.36 12.22
C LEU A 150 10.85 10.34 13.19
N LEU A 151 12.04 10.84 12.82
CA LEU A 151 12.77 11.83 13.59
C LEU A 151 11.99 13.14 13.67
N THR A 152 11.49 13.65 12.55
CA THR A 152 10.68 14.87 12.48
C THR A 152 9.43 14.75 13.37
N ASN A 153 8.68 13.66 13.26
CA ASN A 153 7.52 13.36 14.10
C ASN A 153 7.87 13.30 15.59
N HIS A 154 9.03 12.72 15.93
CA HIS A 154 9.49 12.64 17.31
C HIS A 154 9.85 14.02 17.87
N LEU A 155 10.59 14.84 17.11
CA LEU A 155 10.96 16.21 17.49
C LEU A 155 9.71 17.08 17.67
N GLU A 156 8.73 16.97 16.76
CA GLU A 156 7.45 17.66 16.88
C GLU A 156 6.66 17.22 18.13
N SER A 157 6.69 15.93 18.46
CA SER A 157 6.06 15.40 19.68
C SER A 157 6.70 15.99 20.94
N ILE A 158 8.03 16.11 20.99
CA ILE A 158 8.75 16.77 22.09
C ILE A 158 8.31 18.23 22.19
N LEU A 159 8.31 18.97 21.07
CA LEU A 159 7.88 20.37 21.02
C LEU A 159 6.44 20.55 21.51
N LYS A 160 5.52 19.66 21.11
CA LYS A 160 4.12 19.68 21.54
C LYS A 160 3.99 19.42 23.04
N LYS A 161 4.71 18.43 23.59
CA LYS A 161 4.73 18.13 25.02
C LYS A 161 5.27 19.31 25.83
N GLN A 162 6.37 19.93 25.41
CA GLN A 162 6.94 21.11 26.09
C GLN A 162 5.97 22.30 26.09
N LYS A 163 5.23 22.54 25.01
CA LYS A 163 4.15 23.56 24.99
C LYS A 163 3.05 23.27 26.02
N VAL A 164 2.69 22.00 26.25
CA VAL A 164 1.69 21.62 27.26
C VAL A 164 2.23 21.81 28.68
N PHE A 165 3.50 21.41 28.95
CA PHE A 165 4.15 21.64 30.24
C PHE A 165 4.26 23.12 30.58
N SER A 166 4.61 23.98 29.62
CA SER A 166 4.66 25.43 29.84
C SER A 166 3.29 26.04 30.16
N LYS A 167 2.19 25.45 29.67
CA LYS A 167 0.82 25.88 29.97
C LYS A 167 0.29 25.34 31.30
N HIS A 168 0.63 24.11 31.68
CA HIS A 168 0.24 23.49 32.96
C HIS A 168 1.13 23.90 34.15
N GLY A 169 2.36 24.39 33.90
CA GLY A 169 3.21 25.02 34.92
C GLY A 169 2.72 26.41 35.33
N GLN A 170 1.79 27.00 34.57
CA GLN A 170 1.03 28.19 34.94
C GLN A 170 -0.35 27.78 35.47
N ASN A 171 -0.41 27.27 36.70
CA ASN A 171 -1.68 27.28 37.43
C ASN A 171 -2.09 28.75 37.64
N PRO A 172 -3.33 29.18 37.31
CA PRO A 172 -3.83 30.52 37.62
C PRO A 172 -4.09 30.76 39.12
N SER A 173 -3.78 29.80 39.99
CA SER A 173 -4.05 29.91 41.42
C SER A 173 -2.75 29.84 42.22
N GLY A 174 -2.26 31.02 42.61
CA GLY A 174 -1.36 31.20 43.75
C GLY A 174 -1.98 30.79 45.09
N ARG A 175 -2.80 29.73 45.14
CA ARG A 175 -3.23 29.10 46.38
C ARG A 175 -2.34 27.90 46.63
N ARG A 176 -1.28 28.13 47.41
CA ARG A 176 -0.73 27.07 48.28
C ARG A 176 -1.93 26.40 48.97
N PRO A 177 -2.07 25.07 48.94
CA PRO A 177 -3.03 24.41 49.82
C PRO A 177 -2.65 24.83 51.24
N ALA A 178 -3.57 25.53 51.91
CA ALA A 178 -3.40 25.81 53.32
C ALA A 178 -3.34 24.46 54.02
N LEU A 179 -2.13 24.04 54.39
CA LEU A 179 -1.90 23.07 55.44
C LEU A 179 -2.64 23.61 56.67
N LYS A 180 -3.88 23.18 56.88
CA LYS A 180 -4.47 23.05 58.21
C LYS A 180 -3.71 21.92 58.92
N GLY A 181 -2.40 22.11 59.07
CA GLY A 181 -1.59 21.38 60.01
C GLY A 181 -1.85 22.03 61.35
N ASN A 182 -2.63 21.36 62.18
CA ASN A 182 -2.72 21.69 63.60
C ASN A 182 -1.29 21.83 64.13
N VAL A 183 -0.91 23.03 64.56
CA VAL A 183 0.33 23.25 65.29
C VAL A 183 0.19 22.47 66.59
N VAL A 184 0.81 21.29 66.63
CA VAL A 184 1.05 20.57 67.87
C VAL A 184 2.14 21.34 68.59
N ILE A 185 1.75 22.28 69.46
CA ILE A 185 2.64 22.75 70.52
C ILE A 185 2.71 21.61 71.52
N LEU A 186 3.81 20.87 71.48
CA LEU A 186 4.15 19.86 72.47
C LEU A 186 4.54 20.58 73.77
N GLN A 187 3.56 20.87 74.61
CA GLN A 187 3.76 21.10 76.04
C GLN A 187 3.26 19.86 76.79
N ASN A 188 4.18 19.09 77.36
CA ASN A 188 3.89 18.19 78.47
C ASN A 188 4.02 18.99 79.79
N PRO A 189 3.42 18.61 80.93
CA PRO A 189 2.70 17.36 81.23
C PRO A 189 1.37 17.52 82.02
N SER A 190 0.68 16.40 82.21
CA SER A 190 -0.15 16.01 83.37
C SER A 190 -1.66 15.79 83.14
N ALA A 191 -2.10 14.62 83.62
CA ALA A 191 -3.45 14.17 83.94
C ALA A 191 -4.48 13.91 82.81
N GLY A 192 -4.98 12.66 82.76
CA GLY A 192 -6.40 12.41 82.45
C GLY A 192 -6.74 11.52 81.25
N ARG A 193 -6.81 10.20 81.51
CA ARG A 193 -8.02 9.36 81.33
C ARG A 193 -8.81 9.42 80.00
N GLY A 194 -8.88 8.26 79.32
CA GLY A 194 -10.02 7.83 78.49
C GLY A 194 -9.69 7.75 76.98
N SER A 195 -9.55 6.55 76.40
CA SER A 195 -10.57 5.58 75.94
C SER A 195 -10.90 5.71 74.44
N ALA A 196 -10.60 4.62 73.73
CA ALA A 196 -11.28 4.03 72.57
C ALA A 196 -11.66 4.91 71.36
N GLY A 197 -11.10 4.58 70.20
CA GLY A 197 -11.56 5.06 68.90
C GLY A 197 -10.75 4.47 67.74
N GLN A 198 -11.10 3.26 67.36
CA GLN A 198 -10.56 2.49 66.24
C GLN A 198 -11.05 3.09 64.91
N GLU A 199 -10.18 3.64 64.05
CA GLU A 199 -10.50 3.78 62.62
C GLU A 199 -9.29 3.48 61.72
N LYS A 200 -9.62 2.81 60.62
CA LYS A 200 -8.78 1.98 59.76
C LYS A 200 -7.81 2.83 58.93
N GLY A 201 -6.53 2.48 58.98
CA GLY A 201 -5.52 2.98 58.05
C GLY A 201 -5.72 2.38 56.66
N SER A 202 -6.35 3.13 55.76
CA SER A 202 -6.28 2.86 54.31
C SER A 202 -5.00 3.48 53.78
N ARG A 203 -3.98 2.63 53.61
CA ARG A 203 -2.68 2.96 53.02
C ARG A 203 -2.91 3.36 51.56
N ALA A 204 -2.94 4.66 51.28
CA ALA A 204 -2.88 5.17 49.91
C ALA A 204 -1.55 4.71 49.32
N ASP A 205 -1.63 3.92 48.26
CA ASP A 205 -0.50 3.55 47.42
C ASP A 205 0.19 4.85 46.98
N ALA A 206 1.45 5.01 47.39
CA ALA A 206 2.26 6.15 47.02
C ALA A 206 2.58 5.99 45.54
N GLY A 207 1.65 6.44 44.69
CA GLY A 207 1.75 6.44 43.25
C GLY A 207 3.13 6.96 42.88
N GLN A 208 3.90 6.10 42.22
CA GLN A 208 5.24 6.36 41.71
C GLN A 208 5.21 7.71 40.99
N LEU A 209 5.71 8.77 41.65
CA LEU A 209 5.81 10.09 41.04
C LEU A 209 6.76 9.95 39.86
N LYS A 210 6.18 9.98 38.66
CA LYS A 210 6.93 10.01 37.40
C LYS A 210 8.00 11.10 37.52
N PRO A 211 9.29 10.78 37.30
CA PRO A 211 10.35 11.77 37.47
C PRO A 211 10.03 13.01 36.62
N PRO A 212 10.25 14.22 37.15
CA PRO A 212 9.95 15.45 36.43
C PRO A 212 10.74 15.45 35.12
N GLN A 213 10.01 15.55 34.01
CA GLN A 213 10.64 15.69 32.69
C GLN A 213 11.38 17.03 32.64
N PRO A 214 12.61 17.09 32.11
CA PRO A 214 13.35 18.34 32.02
C PRO A 214 12.57 19.36 31.16
N ILE A 215 12.37 20.56 31.70
CA ILE A 215 11.77 21.68 30.99
C ILE A 215 12.86 22.30 30.12
N LEU A 216 12.62 22.37 28.81
CA LEU A 216 13.57 22.97 27.87
C LEU A 216 13.46 24.50 27.90
N SER A 217 14.60 25.17 27.79
CA SER A 217 14.69 26.63 27.62
C SER A 217 14.12 27.08 26.26
N ALA A 218 13.77 28.37 26.16
CA ALA A 218 13.30 28.96 24.89
C ALA A 218 14.33 28.82 23.76
N GLN A 219 15.62 28.89 24.09
CA GLN A 219 16.70 28.72 23.12
C GLN A 219 16.79 27.28 22.60
N GLU A 220 16.64 26.28 23.48
CA GLU A 220 16.62 24.86 23.09
C GLU A 220 15.38 24.53 22.23
N LEU A 221 14.22 25.09 22.57
CA LEU A 221 13.01 24.94 21.77
C LEU A 221 13.14 25.57 20.38
N SER A 222 13.84 26.70 20.27
CA SER A 222 14.14 27.34 18.99
C SER A 222 15.09 26.47 18.15
N LYS A 223 16.17 25.97 18.75
CA LYS A 223 17.11 25.04 18.11
C LYS A 223 16.41 23.76 17.62
N LEU A 224 15.51 23.19 18.42
CA LEU A 224 14.73 22.01 18.03
C LEU A 224 13.85 22.28 16.81
N ARG A 225 13.16 23.43 16.75
CA ARG A 225 12.34 23.81 15.58
C ARG A 225 13.18 23.94 14.32
N SER A 226 14.28 24.68 14.41
CA SER A 226 15.21 24.85 13.28
C SER A 226 15.78 23.50 12.81
N LEU A 227 16.08 22.58 13.74
CA LEU A 227 16.52 21.24 13.38
C LEU A 227 15.43 20.45 12.64
N THR A 228 14.19 20.49 13.13
CA THR A 228 13.03 19.86 12.49
C THR A 228 12.83 20.38 11.06
N GLU A 229 12.82 21.69 10.87
CA GLU A 229 12.67 22.34 9.56
C GLU A 229 13.78 21.91 8.61
N ARG A 230 15.04 21.97 9.05
CA ARG A 230 16.20 21.60 8.22
C ARG A 230 16.20 20.12 7.80
N ILE A 231 15.72 19.21 8.65
CA ILE A 231 15.58 17.78 8.30
C ILE A 231 14.51 17.61 7.22
N GLN A 232 13.38 18.31 7.36
CA GLN A 232 12.29 18.25 6.41
C GLN A 232 12.68 18.84 5.04
N GLU A 233 13.29 20.03 5.05
CA GLU A 233 13.83 20.70 3.86
C GLU A 233 14.83 19.81 3.13
N SER A 234 15.84 19.29 3.86
CA SER A 234 16.85 18.40 3.27
C SER A 234 16.25 17.13 2.66
N ARG A 235 15.18 16.58 3.26
CA ARG A 235 14.46 15.43 2.69
C ARG A 235 13.73 15.80 1.41
N GLU A 236 13.04 16.93 1.39
CA GLU A 236 12.27 17.40 0.22
C GLU A 236 13.16 17.78 -0.94
N GLU A 237 14.28 18.47 -0.68
CA GLU A 237 15.31 18.78 -1.67
C GLU A 237 15.87 17.51 -2.31
N LEU A 238 16.21 16.50 -1.51
CA LEU A 238 16.71 15.23 -2.02
C LEU A 238 15.66 14.48 -2.84
N LEU A 239 14.40 14.47 -2.43
CA LEU A 239 13.33 13.85 -3.21
C LEU A 239 13.19 14.52 -4.59
N LEU A 240 13.22 15.85 -4.63
CA LEU A 240 13.16 16.62 -5.88
C LEU A 240 14.37 16.36 -6.77
N GLU A 241 15.57 16.29 -6.18
CA GLU A 241 16.80 15.94 -6.89
C GLU A 241 16.70 14.55 -7.53
N LEU A 242 16.26 13.55 -6.76
CA LEU A 242 16.09 12.17 -7.23
C LEU A 242 15.03 12.10 -8.34
N ASP A 243 13.88 12.75 -8.18
CA ASP A 243 12.83 12.81 -9.21
C ASP A 243 13.36 13.37 -10.53
N THR A 244 14.10 14.48 -10.46
CA THR A 244 14.65 15.15 -11.63
C THR A 244 15.71 14.29 -12.32
N LYS A 245 16.67 13.74 -11.54
CA LYS A 245 17.76 12.92 -12.08
C LYS A 245 17.25 11.61 -12.67
N LEU A 246 16.28 10.95 -12.03
CA LEU A 246 15.63 9.76 -12.58
C LEU A 246 14.87 10.06 -13.87
N ALA A 247 14.13 11.17 -13.93
CA ALA A 247 13.42 11.57 -15.14
C ALA A 247 14.39 11.84 -16.31
N LEU A 248 15.47 12.59 -16.06
CA LEU A 248 16.51 12.87 -17.06
C LEU A 248 17.22 11.60 -17.51
N SER A 249 17.60 10.73 -16.58
CA SER A 249 18.23 9.44 -16.87
C SER A 249 17.33 8.57 -17.74
N ASN A 250 16.04 8.48 -17.40
CA ASN A 250 15.08 7.69 -18.17
C ASN A 250 14.84 8.25 -19.58
N ALA A 251 14.94 9.57 -19.76
CA ALA A 251 14.78 10.22 -21.05
C ALA A 251 16.02 10.06 -21.95
N ALA A 252 17.22 10.04 -21.35
CA ALA A 252 18.49 9.97 -22.08
C ALA A 252 18.98 8.54 -22.36
N THR A 253 18.51 7.55 -21.60
CA THR A 253 19.01 6.17 -21.67
C THR A 253 18.24 5.33 -22.68
N TRP A 254 18.97 4.68 -23.58
CA TRP A 254 18.43 3.75 -24.58
C TRP A 254 18.60 2.31 -24.12
N ILE A 255 17.59 1.48 -24.38
CA ILE A 255 17.60 0.05 -24.10
C ILE A 255 17.25 -0.75 -25.36
N GLU A 256 17.74 -1.98 -25.41
CA GLU A 256 17.32 -3.01 -26.36
C GLU A 256 16.35 -3.98 -25.66
N VAL A 257 15.21 -4.24 -26.30
CA VAL A 257 14.12 -5.10 -25.80
C VAL A 257 13.76 -6.17 -26.81
#